data_AF-A0A434I6B3-F1
#
_entry.id   AF-A0A434I6B3-F1
#
_cell.length_a   1.000
_cell.length_b   1.000
_cell.length_c   1.000
_cell.angle_alpha   90.00
_cell.angle_beta   90.00
_cell.angle_gamma   90.00
#
_symmetry.space_group_name_H-M   'P 1'
#
loop_
_entity.id
_entity.type
_entity.pdbx_description
1 polymer ?
#
loop_
_entity_poly.entity_id
_entity_poly.type
_entity_poly.pdbx_seq_one_letter_code
_entity_poly.pdbx_strand_id
1 'polypeptide(L)'
;KIAAESKAAREALKAEKKRTAELDKKVERLLATLADREDKLDRREKELARMRERSKSEDSAPALRLVGKGGDVARSDDLDKAIAKLDSDREQLEARLTALARENKRLKADLTALAVSKSTDSSSALREQMNELAAEVVHLTAKLEGPGSQIAKALAVPSDARSTNGDRSLADRVRALQKADATS
;
A
#
# COMPACT_ATOMS: atom_id res chain seq x y z
N LYS A 1 -4.75 -17.85 36.20
CA LYS A 1 -4.09 -17.55 34.90
C LYS A 1 -4.98 -17.87 33.70
N ILE A 2 -5.43 -19.12 33.53
CA ILE A 2 -6.32 -19.57 32.43
C ILE A 2 -7.58 -18.69 32.21
N ALA A 3 -8.27 -18.29 33.29
CA ALA A 3 -9.46 -17.43 33.16
C ALA A 3 -9.17 -16.04 32.58
N ALA A 4 -8.01 -15.45 32.92
CA ALA A 4 -7.60 -14.14 32.42
C ALA A 4 -7.15 -14.21 30.95
N GLU A 5 -6.43 -15.28 30.58
CA GLU A 5 -6.05 -15.58 29.20
C GLU A 5 -7.30 -15.81 28.32
N SER A 6 -8.32 -16.50 28.84
CA SER A 6 -9.59 -16.70 28.12
C SER A 6 -10.34 -15.38 27.86
N LYS A 7 -10.23 -14.42 28.78
CA LYS A 7 -10.85 -13.10 28.65
C LYS A 7 -10.08 -12.25 27.63
N ALA A 8 -8.76 -12.24 27.70
CA ALA A 8 -7.89 -11.55 26.74
C ALA A 8 -8.09 -12.08 25.31
N ALA A 9 -8.19 -13.40 25.12
CA ALA A 9 -8.46 -14.01 23.82
C ALA A 9 -9.83 -13.61 23.26
N ARG A 10 -10.87 -13.50 24.10
CA ARG A 10 -12.20 -13.04 23.69
C ARG A 10 -12.22 -11.57 23.30
N GLU A 11 -11.50 -10.72 24.03
CA GLU A 11 -11.36 -9.30 23.71
C GLU A 11 -10.58 -9.10 22.39
N ALA A 12 -9.50 -9.85 22.18
CA ALA A 12 -8.75 -9.86 20.92
C ALA A 12 -9.63 -10.31 19.74
N LEU A 13 -10.40 -11.39 19.90
CA LEU A 13 -11.34 -11.85 18.88
C LEU A 13 -12.42 -10.80 18.57
N LYS A 14 -12.91 -10.09 19.58
CA LYS A 14 -13.89 -9.01 19.39
C LYS A 14 -13.28 -7.81 18.66
N ALA A 15 -12.04 -7.46 18.98
CA ALA A 15 -11.31 -6.40 18.29
C ALA A 15 -11.06 -6.75 16.82
N GLU A 16 -10.64 -7.99 16.53
CA GLU A 16 -10.45 -8.46 15.16
C GLU A 16 -11.78 -8.48 14.38
N LYS A 17 -12.87 -8.98 14.96
CA LYS A 17 -14.21 -8.93 14.33
C LYS A 17 -14.68 -7.50 14.03
N LYS A 18 -14.31 -6.54 14.88
CA LYS A 18 -14.63 -5.12 14.62
C LYS A 18 -13.79 -4.57 13.47
N ARG A 19 -12.50 -4.90 13.42
CA ARG A 19 -11.61 -4.51 12.32
C ARG A 19 -12.05 -5.09 10.99
N THR A 20 -12.46 -6.36 10.95
CA THR A 20 -12.99 -6.98 9.73
C THR A 20 -14.25 -6.26 9.26
N ALA A 21 -15.20 -5.99 10.16
CA ALA A 21 -16.41 -5.25 9.81
C ALA A 21 -16.14 -3.81 9.32
N GLU A 22 -15.11 -3.15 9.84
CA GLU A 22 -14.68 -1.84 9.36
C GLU A 22 -14.02 -1.91 7.97
N LEU A 23 -13.25 -2.97 7.70
CA LEU A 23 -12.66 -3.23 6.39
C LEU A 23 -13.73 -3.56 5.35
N ASP A 24 -14.72 -4.40 5.69
CA ASP A 24 -15.84 -4.73 4.81
C ASP A 24 -16.61 -3.47 4.39
N LYS A 25 -16.92 -2.59 5.36
CA LYS A 25 -17.54 -1.29 5.06
C LYS A 25 -16.69 -0.39 4.16
N LYS A 26 -15.37 -0.46 4.27
CA LYS A 26 -14.47 0.30 3.37
C LYS A 26 -14.48 -0.29 1.98
N VAL A 27 -14.47 -1.63 1.86
CA VAL A 27 -14.56 -2.32 0.58
C VAL A 27 -15.87 -1.96 -0.12
N GLU A 28 -17.01 -2.01 0.58
CA GLU A 28 -18.30 -1.62 0.03
C GLU A 28 -18.30 -0.16 -0.48
N ARG A 29 -17.74 0.78 0.30
CA ARG A 29 -17.63 2.18 -0.13
C ARG A 29 -16.73 2.35 -1.36
N LEU A 30 -15.62 1.62 -1.43
CA LEU A 30 -14.71 1.67 -2.57
C LEU A 30 -15.38 1.10 -3.82
N LEU A 31 -16.11 -0.01 -3.70
CA LEU A 31 -16.89 -0.58 -4.80
C LEU A 31 -17.97 0.39 -5.30
N ALA A 32 -18.70 1.04 -4.39
CA ALA A 32 -19.68 2.07 -4.77
C ALA A 32 -19.03 3.25 -5.49
N THR A 33 -17.87 3.73 -4.99
CA THR A 33 -17.14 4.85 -5.61
C THR A 33 -16.57 4.47 -6.98
N LEU A 34 -16.18 3.21 -7.17
CA LEU A 34 -15.74 2.71 -8.47
C LEU A 34 -16.90 2.67 -9.46
N ALA A 35 -18.05 2.12 -9.08
CA ALA A 35 -19.25 2.10 -9.91
C ALA A 35 -19.68 3.53 -10.32
N ASP A 36 -19.70 4.48 -9.38
CA ASP A 36 -20.00 5.90 -9.68
C ASP A 36 -19.01 6.53 -10.67
N ARG A 37 -17.76 6.06 -10.69
CA ARG A 37 -16.72 6.55 -11.63
C ARG A 37 -16.85 5.89 -13.00
N GLU A 38 -17.15 4.60 -13.06
CA GLU A 38 -17.43 3.87 -14.29
C GLU A 38 -18.62 4.50 -15.02
N ASP A 39 -19.73 4.75 -14.30
CA ASP A 39 -20.90 5.43 -14.86
C ASP A 39 -20.60 6.82 -15.43
N LYS A 40 -19.67 7.56 -14.81
CA LYS A 40 -19.23 8.88 -15.30
C LYS A 40 -18.34 8.77 -16.52
N LEU A 41 -17.46 7.78 -16.57
CA LEU A 41 -16.61 7.52 -17.74
C LEU A 41 -17.49 7.12 -18.94
N ASP A 42 -18.44 6.21 -18.75
CA ASP A 42 -19.38 5.78 -19.78
C ASP A 42 -20.16 6.97 -20.39
N ARG A 43 -20.60 7.92 -19.56
CA ARG A 43 -21.28 9.13 -20.04
C ARG A 43 -20.34 10.00 -20.87
N ARG A 44 -19.10 10.21 -20.41
CA ARG A 44 -18.10 10.99 -21.14
C ARG A 44 -17.68 10.32 -22.44
N GLU A 45 -17.54 9.01 -22.47
CA GLU A 45 -17.24 8.27 -23.69
C GLU A 45 -18.36 8.41 -24.72
N LYS A 46 -19.62 8.33 -24.28
CA LYS A 46 -20.79 8.60 -25.14
C LYS A 46 -20.80 10.03 -25.66
N GLU A 47 -20.47 11.03 -24.82
CA GLU A 47 -20.36 12.43 -25.24
C GLU A 47 -19.22 12.65 -26.25
N LEU A 48 -18.05 12.07 -26.00
CA LEU A 48 -16.91 12.13 -26.92
C LEU A 48 -17.22 11.44 -28.26
N ALA A 49 -17.91 10.30 -28.24
CA ALA A 49 -18.35 9.62 -29.45
C ALA A 49 -19.31 10.52 -30.26
N ARG A 50 -20.28 11.16 -29.61
CA ARG A 50 -21.21 12.11 -30.26
C ARG A 50 -20.50 13.35 -30.81
N MET A 51 -19.52 13.89 -30.08
CA MET A 51 -18.73 15.04 -30.55
C MET A 51 -17.91 14.66 -31.79
N ARG A 52 -17.26 13.48 -31.79
CA ARG A 52 -16.54 12.98 -32.96
C ARG A 52 -17.45 12.75 -34.16
N GLU A 53 -18.66 12.23 -33.94
CA GLU A 53 -19.66 12.04 -34.99
C GLU A 53 -20.14 13.39 -35.56
N ARG A 54 -20.39 14.38 -34.70
CA ARG A 54 -20.74 15.75 -35.11
C ARG A 54 -19.63 16.41 -35.92
N SER A 55 -18.38 16.37 -35.45
CA SER A 55 -17.23 16.91 -36.21
C SER A 55 -17.07 16.21 -37.55
N LYS A 56 -17.25 14.89 -37.60
CA LYS A 56 -17.18 14.12 -38.85
C LYS A 56 -18.33 14.44 -39.81
N SER A 57 -19.50 14.83 -39.30
CA SER A 57 -20.63 15.31 -40.12
C SER A 57 -20.45 16.75 -40.60
N GLU A 58 -19.80 17.61 -39.80
CA GLU A 58 -19.45 18.98 -40.18
C GLU A 58 -18.32 19.01 -41.24
N ASP A 59 -17.39 18.05 -41.19
CA ASP A 59 -16.32 17.91 -42.20
C ASP A 59 -16.78 17.30 -43.54
N SER A 60 -18.01 16.78 -43.64
CA SER A 60 -18.47 15.99 -44.81
C SER A 60 -19.36 16.74 -45.83
N ALA A 61 -19.57 18.06 -45.72
CA ALA A 61 -20.20 18.85 -46.79
C ALA A 61 -19.84 20.36 -46.78
N PRO A 62 -19.61 20.98 -47.96
CA PRO A 62 -18.53 20.73 -48.90
C PRO A 62 -17.46 21.83 -48.83
N ALA A 63 -16.23 21.44 -49.13
CA ALA A 63 -15.13 22.33 -49.45
C ALA A 63 -15.43 23.16 -50.72
N LEU A 64 -16.15 24.29 -50.64
CA LEU A 64 -16.28 25.22 -51.78
C LEU A 64 -16.89 26.61 -51.49
N ARG A 65 -16.59 27.29 -50.37
CA ARG A 65 -17.00 28.71 -50.22
C ARG A 65 -16.07 29.54 -49.34
N LEU A 66 -14.86 29.91 -49.81
CA LEU A 66 -14.30 31.25 -49.54
C LEU A 66 -13.04 31.60 -50.36
N VAL A 67 -13.04 31.40 -51.67
CA VAL A 67 -12.14 32.18 -52.53
C VAL A 67 -12.84 33.52 -52.78
N GLY A 68 -12.59 34.52 -51.93
CA GLY A 68 -13.35 35.76 -51.89
C GLY A 68 -12.62 36.94 -51.23
N LYS A 69 -11.46 37.30 -51.78
CA LYS A 69 -10.93 38.66 -51.99
C LYS A 69 -11.27 39.73 -50.92
N GLY A 70 -10.28 40.09 -50.09
CA GLY A 70 -10.18 41.44 -49.51
C GLY A 70 -9.97 41.59 -47.99
N GLY A 71 -9.80 40.52 -47.22
CA GLY A 71 -9.56 40.58 -45.76
C GLY A 71 -8.60 39.50 -45.22
N ASP A 72 -7.85 38.85 -46.12
CA ASP A 72 -7.12 37.60 -45.85
C ASP A 72 -5.89 37.78 -44.96
N VAL A 73 -5.18 38.91 -45.05
CA VAL A 73 -3.91 39.09 -44.33
C VAL A 73 -4.13 39.26 -42.83
N ALA A 74 -5.15 40.03 -42.42
CA ALA A 74 -5.46 40.22 -41.00
C ALA A 74 -6.05 38.96 -40.34
N ARG A 75 -6.86 38.18 -41.08
CA ARG A 75 -7.37 36.90 -40.60
C ARG A 75 -6.29 35.82 -40.57
N SER A 76 -5.36 35.82 -41.53
CA SER A 76 -4.20 34.92 -41.53
C SER A 76 -3.29 35.21 -40.34
N ASP A 77 -2.96 36.48 -40.08
CA ASP A 77 -2.12 36.87 -38.93
C ASP A 77 -2.76 36.48 -37.59
N ASP A 78 -4.09 36.61 -37.46
CA ASP A 78 -4.80 36.19 -36.26
C ASP A 78 -4.90 34.65 -36.14
N LEU A 79 -4.97 33.94 -37.28
CA LEU A 79 -4.89 32.48 -37.33
C LEU A 79 -3.50 31.98 -36.92
N ASP A 80 -2.45 32.59 -37.45
CA ASP A 80 -1.05 32.25 -37.18
C ASP A 80 -0.69 32.51 -35.71
N LYS A 81 -1.18 33.61 -35.13
CA LYS A 81 -1.07 33.86 -33.68
C LYS A 81 -1.82 32.84 -32.84
N ALA A 82 -3.01 32.42 -33.27
CA ALA A 82 -3.79 31.40 -32.56
C ALA A 82 -3.09 30.04 -32.61
N ILE A 83 -2.51 29.67 -33.76
CA ILE A 83 -1.72 28.45 -33.94
C ILE A 83 -0.48 28.48 -33.05
N ALA A 84 0.30 29.57 -33.09
CA ALA A 84 1.49 29.72 -32.26
C ALA A 84 1.18 29.63 -30.75
N LYS A 85 0.03 30.17 -30.32
CA LYS A 85 -0.43 30.05 -28.94
C LYS A 85 -0.81 28.61 -28.59
N LEU A 86 -1.54 27.91 -29.46
CA LEU A 86 -1.92 26.52 -29.25
C LEU A 86 -0.70 25.60 -29.20
N ASP A 87 0.32 25.86 -30.03
CA ASP A 87 1.57 25.10 -30.00
C ASP A 87 2.34 25.33 -28.69
N SER A 88 2.40 26.57 -28.20
CA SER A 88 3.01 26.88 -26.90
C SER A 88 2.25 26.23 -25.73
N ASP A 89 0.92 26.33 -25.73
CA ASP A 89 0.07 25.71 -24.71
C ASP A 89 0.21 24.18 -24.74
N ARG A 90 0.32 23.59 -25.94
CA ARG A 90 0.58 22.16 -26.13
C ARG A 90 1.93 21.75 -25.55
N GLU A 91 3.00 22.48 -25.86
CA GLU A 91 4.34 22.20 -25.34
C GLU A 91 4.35 22.26 -23.79
N GLN A 92 3.70 23.27 -23.20
CA GLN A 92 3.57 23.39 -21.75
C GLN A 92 2.79 22.22 -21.14
N LEU A 93 1.71 21.77 -21.77
CA LEU A 93 0.93 20.62 -21.32
C LEU A 93 1.74 19.32 -21.42
N GLU A 94 2.48 19.11 -22.50
CA GLU A 94 3.35 17.95 -22.69
C GLU A 94 4.48 17.91 -21.65
N ALA A 95 5.09 19.06 -21.34
CA ALA A 95 6.10 19.19 -20.29
C ALA A 95 5.51 18.88 -18.90
N ARG A 96 4.31 19.39 -18.60
CA ARG A 96 3.62 19.13 -17.33
C ARG A 96 3.21 17.68 -17.18
N LEU A 97 2.70 17.05 -18.24
CA LEU A 97 2.39 15.61 -18.25
C LEU A 97 3.63 14.77 -17.97
N THR A 98 4.75 15.13 -18.59
CA THR A 98 6.03 14.43 -18.37
C THR A 98 6.50 14.59 -16.92
N ALA A 99 6.40 15.78 -16.34
CA ALA A 99 6.75 16.02 -14.93
C ALA A 99 5.86 15.20 -13.98
N LEU A 100 4.53 15.26 -14.17
CA LEU A 100 3.58 14.50 -13.36
C LEU A 100 3.73 12.98 -13.52
N ALA A 101 4.10 12.49 -14.70
CA ALA A 101 4.37 11.07 -14.92
C ALA A 101 5.62 10.61 -14.15
N ARG A 102 6.68 11.42 -14.14
CA ARG A 102 7.89 11.16 -13.35
C ARG A 102 7.60 11.19 -11.85
N GLU A 103 6.83 12.16 -11.39
CA GLU A 103 6.42 12.26 -9.99
C GLU A 103 5.53 11.07 -9.58
N ASN A 104 4.55 10.69 -10.39
CA ASN A 104 3.74 9.49 -10.14
C ASN A 104 4.58 8.22 -10.07
N LYS A 105 5.58 8.08 -10.95
CA LYS A 105 6.51 6.94 -10.92
C LYS A 105 7.31 6.93 -9.60
N ARG A 106 7.79 8.10 -9.17
CA ARG A 106 8.53 8.26 -7.91
C ARG A 106 7.65 7.95 -6.70
N LEU A 107 6.46 8.54 -6.61
CA LEU A 107 5.51 8.30 -5.54
C LEU A 107 5.10 6.82 -5.46
N LYS A 108 4.90 6.15 -6.61
CA LYS A 108 4.65 4.70 -6.63
C LYS A 108 5.84 3.91 -6.06
N ALA A 109 7.07 4.26 -6.43
CA ALA A 109 8.26 3.61 -5.90
C ALA A 109 8.37 3.80 -4.37
N ASP A 110 8.16 5.03 -3.88
CA ASP A 110 8.21 5.35 -2.45
C ASP A 110 7.12 4.61 -1.67
N LEU A 111 5.89 4.53 -2.20
CA LEU A 111 4.81 3.76 -1.60
C LEU A 111 5.12 2.26 -1.54
N THR A 112 5.71 1.69 -2.59
CA THR A 112 6.11 0.28 -2.58
C THR A 112 7.24 0.02 -1.57
N ALA A 113 8.21 0.92 -1.47
CA ALA A 113 9.30 0.82 -0.50
C ALA A 113 8.77 0.88 0.95
N LEU A 114 7.84 1.81 1.22
CA LEU A 114 7.20 1.95 2.53
C LEU A 114 6.32 0.74 2.90
N ALA A 115 5.65 0.13 1.92
CA ALA A 115 4.88 -1.08 2.15
C ALA A 115 5.78 -2.27 2.52
N VAL A 116 6.91 -2.42 1.81
CA VAL A 116 7.89 -3.49 2.08
C VAL A 116 8.54 -3.30 3.44
N SER A 117 8.98 -2.09 3.80
CA SER A 117 9.58 -1.82 5.11
C SER A 117 8.60 -2.12 6.24
N LYS A 118 7.37 -1.60 6.16
CA LYS A 118 6.32 -1.84 7.16
C LYS A 118 6.00 -3.32 7.34
N SER A 119 5.96 -4.09 6.24
CA SER A 119 5.73 -5.54 6.30
C SER A 119 6.89 -6.26 7.00
N THR A 120 8.13 -5.84 6.73
CA THR A 120 9.35 -6.43 7.31
C THR A 120 9.43 -6.13 8.80
N ASP A 121 9.16 -4.88 9.20
CA ASP A 121 9.11 -4.47 10.61
C ASP A 121 8.01 -5.21 11.38
N SER A 122 6.82 -5.35 10.79
CA SER A 122 5.73 -6.10 11.42
C SER A 122 6.05 -7.60 11.57
N SER A 123 6.73 -8.18 10.57
CA SER A 123 7.19 -9.57 10.60
C SER A 123 8.29 -9.78 11.64
N SER A 124 9.23 -8.84 11.78
CA SER A 124 10.28 -8.92 12.81
C SER A 124 9.69 -8.78 14.22
N ALA A 125 8.76 -7.84 14.42
CA ALA A 125 8.07 -7.65 15.69
C ALA A 125 7.27 -8.90 16.11
N LEU A 126 6.56 -9.53 15.15
CA LEU A 126 5.85 -10.78 15.43
C LEU A 126 6.81 -11.92 15.76
N ARG A 127 7.92 -12.06 15.02
CA ARG A 127 8.95 -13.08 15.30
C ARG A 127 9.53 -12.89 16.70
N GLU A 128 9.79 -11.66 17.11
CA GLU A 128 10.32 -11.37 18.45
C GLU A 128 9.31 -11.72 19.54
N GLN A 129 8.02 -11.39 19.36
CA GLN A 129 6.95 -11.80 20.27
C GLN A 129 6.80 -13.33 20.36
N MET A 130 6.87 -14.02 19.23
CA MET A 130 6.82 -15.49 19.19
C MET A 130 8.02 -16.11 19.90
N ASN A 131 9.22 -15.54 19.73
CA ASN A 131 10.44 -16.00 20.40
C ASN A 131 10.36 -15.79 21.92
N GLU A 132 9.79 -14.66 22.37
CA GLU A 132 9.58 -14.39 23.79
C GLU A 132 8.57 -15.37 24.40
N LEU A 133 7.42 -15.56 23.74
CA LEU A 133 6.40 -16.50 24.19
C LEU A 133 6.94 -17.94 24.24
N ALA A 134 7.72 -18.35 23.25
CA ALA A 134 8.36 -19.66 23.24
C ALA A 134 9.33 -19.82 24.43
N ALA A 135 10.08 -18.77 24.78
CA ALA A 135 10.97 -18.79 25.94
C ALA A 135 10.19 -18.95 27.25
N GLU A 136 9.07 -18.22 27.41
CA GLU A 136 8.21 -18.34 28.58
C GLU A 136 7.60 -19.75 28.72
N VAL A 137 7.12 -20.33 27.62
CA VAL A 137 6.53 -21.69 27.62
C VAL A 137 7.58 -22.75 27.97
N VAL A 138 8.79 -22.64 27.40
CA VAL A 138 9.89 -23.57 27.71
C VAL A 138 10.32 -23.42 29.17
N HIS A 139 10.41 -22.19 29.68
CA HIS A 139 10.73 -21.92 31.07
C HIS A 139 9.68 -22.49 32.04
N LEU A 140 8.39 -22.27 31.76
CA LEU A 140 7.30 -22.82 32.56
C LEU A 140 7.32 -24.36 32.55
N THR A 141 7.55 -24.97 31.39
CA THR A 141 7.66 -26.42 31.25
C THR A 141 8.87 -26.97 32.01
N ALA A 142 10.04 -26.31 31.91
CA ALA A 142 11.23 -26.69 32.66
C ALA A 142 11.01 -26.64 34.18
N LYS A 143 10.23 -25.67 34.67
CA LYS A 143 9.82 -25.61 36.08
C LYS A 143 8.91 -26.77 36.49
N LEU A 144 7.98 -27.15 35.62
CA LEU A 144 7.04 -28.25 35.89
C LEU A 144 7.72 -29.62 35.87
N GLU A 145 8.64 -29.85 34.94
CA GLU A 145 9.38 -31.13 34.83
C GLU A 145 10.55 -31.24 35.82
N GLY A 146 11.06 -30.12 36.31
CA GLY A 146 12.13 -30.07 37.30
C GLY A 146 13.55 -30.25 36.72
N PRO A 147 14.57 -30.29 37.59
CA PRO A 147 15.99 -30.21 37.21
C PRO A 147 16.52 -31.45 36.45
N GLY A 148 15.77 -32.57 36.45
CA GLY A 148 16.13 -33.79 35.72
C GLY A 148 15.68 -33.83 34.26
N SER A 149 14.90 -32.83 33.81
CA SER A 149 14.29 -32.78 32.48
C SER A 149 15.30 -32.71 31.34
N GLN A 150 14.90 -33.17 30.16
CA GLN A 150 15.71 -33.03 28.94
C GLN A 150 15.92 -31.54 28.59
N ILE A 151 14.92 -30.70 28.90
CA ILE A 151 15.00 -29.24 28.70
C ILE A 151 16.07 -28.62 29.59
N ALA A 152 16.09 -28.95 30.89
CA ALA A 152 17.11 -28.45 31.82
C ALA A 152 18.52 -28.89 31.38
N LYS A 153 18.67 -30.14 30.94
CA LYS A 153 19.94 -30.65 30.41
C LYS A 153 20.36 -29.91 29.13
N ALA A 154 19.44 -29.66 28.20
CA ALA A 154 19.73 -28.95 26.97
C ALA A 154 20.13 -27.48 27.21
N LEU A 155 19.53 -26.81 28.20
CA LEU A 155 19.85 -25.43 28.58
C LEU A 155 21.18 -25.31 29.33
N ALA A 156 21.61 -26.37 30.02
CA ALA A 156 22.90 -26.43 30.71
C ALA A 156 24.08 -26.54 29.73
N VAL A 157 23.85 -27.02 28.50
CA VAL A 157 24.86 -27.06 27.44
C VAL A 157 25.01 -25.66 26.85
N PRO A 158 26.22 -25.05 26.88
CA PRO A 158 26.46 -23.80 26.19
C PRO A 158 26.23 -23.99 24.69
N SER A 159 25.25 -23.28 24.15
CA SER A 159 25.01 -23.24 22.71
C SER A 159 25.72 -22.03 22.13
N ASP A 160 26.74 -22.26 21.30
CA ASP A 160 27.42 -21.23 20.50
C ASP A 160 26.59 -20.77 19.29
N ALA A 161 25.33 -21.18 19.19
CA ALA A 161 24.42 -20.73 18.15
C ALA A 161 23.99 -19.28 18.41
N ARG A 162 24.92 -18.35 18.13
CA ARG A 162 24.53 -16.97 17.81
C ARG A 162 23.51 -17.04 16.69
N SER A 163 22.33 -16.47 16.91
CA SER A 163 21.38 -16.26 15.83
C SER A 163 22.14 -15.59 14.69
N THR A 164 21.98 -16.11 13.47
CA THR A 164 22.66 -15.60 12.27
C THR A 164 22.39 -14.10 12.03
N ASN A 165 21.39 -13.53 12.71
CA ASN A 165 20.98 -12.14 12.62
C ASN A 165 21.35 -11.28 13.85
N GLY A 166 22.14 -11.79 14.80
CA GLY A 166 22.51 -11.05 16.02
C GLY A 166 21.42 -11.00 17.09
N ASP A 167 20.25 -11.61 16.84
CA ASP A 167 19.18 -11.75 17.83
C ASP A 167 19.55 -12.75 18.93
N ARG A 168 19.08 -12.53 20.16
CA ARG A 168 19.32 -13.46 21.28
C ARG A 168 18.72 -14.84 20.97
N SER A 169 19.46 -15.90 21.25
CA SER A 169 18.96 -17.26 21.06
C SER A 169 17.81 -17.56 22.02
N LEU A 170 16.92 -18.49 21.66
CA LEU A 170 15.87 -18.99 22.55
C LEU A 170 16.46 -19.47 23.89
N ALA A 171 17.59 -20.19 23.85
CA ALA A 171 18.28 -20.67 25.04
C ALA A 171 18.82 -19.53 25.93
N ASP A 172 19.23 -18.41 25.33
CA ASP A 172 19.69 -17.23 26.09
C ASP A 172 18.52 -16.55 26.80
N ARG A 173 17.37 -16.41 26.12
CA ARG A 173 16.14 -15.85 26.70
C ARG A 173 15.64 -16.69 27.88
N VAL A 174 15.58 -18.01 27.71
CA VAL A 174 15.17 -18.92 28.80
C VAL A 174 16.13 -18.83 29.99
N ARG A 175 17.45 -18.79 29.75
CA ARG A 175 18.43 -18.59 30.83
C ARG A 175 18.28 -17.22 31.52
N ALA A 176 17.94 -16.16 30.78
CA ALA A 176 17.67 -14.85 31.34
C ALA A 176 16.43 -14.86 32.25
N LEU A 177 15.34 -15.51 31.82
CA LEU A 177 14.12 -15.71 32.63
C LEU A 177 14.40 -16.52 33.90
N GLN A 178 15.17 -17.60 33.80
CA GLN A 178 15.58 -18.39 34.96
C GLN A 178 16.41 -17.59 35.97
N LYS A 179 17.30 -16.72 35.49
CA LYS A 179 18.09 -15.82 36.35
C LYS A 179 17.20 -14.78 37.04
N ALA A 180 16.28 -14.15 36.31
CA ALA A 180 15.36 -13.16 36.86
C ALA A 180 14.47 -13.73 37.98
N ASP A 181 14.00 -14.97 37.79
CA ASP A 181 13.20 -15.68 38.80
C ASP A 181 14.04 -16.20 39.98
N ALA A 182 15.33 -16.48 39.80
CA ALA A 182 16.22 -16.84 40.90
C ALA A 182 16.60 -15.63 41.76
N THR A 183 16.45 -14.41 41.23
CA THR A 183 16.71 -13.13 41.91
C THR A 183 15.46 -12.47 42.49
N SER A 184 14.27 -13.04 42.27
CA SER A 184 12.98 -12.56 42.81
C SER A 184 12.53 -13.42 43.99
#